data_AF-A0A972A912-F1
#
_entry.id   AF-A0A972A912-F1
#
_cell.length_a   1.000
_cell.length_b   1.000
_cell.length_c   1.000
_cell.angle_alpha   90.00
_cell.angle_beta   90.00
_cell.angle_gamma   90.00
#
_symmetry.space_group_name_H-M   'P 1'
#
loop_
_entity.id
_entity.type
_entity.pdbx_description
1 polymer ?
#
loop_
_entity_poly.entity_id
_entity_poly.type
_entity_poly.pdbx_seq_one_letter_code
_entity_poly.pdbx_strand_id
1 'polypeptide(L)'
;MNFIHLIERAISTQPEDHSVLKEFFNREYKKAERDHFYTKESFFNGLLEVLTRKKILIRKKFDNRKTYLEEFINKIDTYIVPYPQISDIPFDEINMDEYRKDKRNKLLKQSKDELKDITIYNYKNNIAPFAKVELIEKVINELFNKHEPEKQIKYTAKHHALAYLFDCDTNGRPRLVGLKKELEKIGEKRSKHKINGNTFYKAFNEIHNTDINIEQNIIKIVGANWRQAILNLSENPTLLNEYLKKKQL
;
A
#
# COMPACT_ATOMS: atom_id res chain seq x y z
N MET A 1 -1.09 -14.49 6.21
CA MET A 1 -1.44 -14.01 4.85
C MET A 1 -0.42 -14.55 3.85
N ASN A 2 -0.81 -14.91 2.62
CA ASN A 2 0.12 -15.42 1.59
C ASN A 2 0.50 -14.30 0.61
N PHE A 3 1.68 -13.69 0.80
CA PHE A 3 2.17 -12.59 -0.04
C PHE A 3 2.50 -13.01 -1.48
N ILE A 4 2.91 -14.26 -1.70
CA ILE A 4 3.18 -14.80 -3.04
C ILE A 4 1.90 -14.76 -3.87
N HIS A 5 0.80 -15.28 -3.33
CA HIS A 5 -0.49 -15.31 -4.01
C HIS A 5 -1.03 -13.90 -4.29
N LEU A 6 -0.82 -12.94 -3.40
CA LEU A 6 -1.20 -11.54 -3.62
C LEU A 6 -0.46 -10.91 -4.79
N ILE A 7 0.86 -11.11 -4.87
CA ILE A 7 1.67 -10.60 -5.98
C ILE A 7 1.26 -11.28 -7.29
N GLU A 8 0.98 -12.58 -7.29
CA GLU A 8 0.52 -13.29 -8.49
C GLU A 8 -0.84 -12.79 -8.98
N ARG A 9 -1.76 -12.50 -8.07
CA ARG A 9 -3.03 -11.83 -8.39
C ARG A 9 -2.80 -10.44 -8.95
N ALA A 10 -1.91 -9.64 -8.35
CA ALA A 10 -1.59 -8.30 -8.84
C ALA A 10 -1.01 -8.33 -10.26
N ILE A 11 -0.11 -9.28 -10.56
CA ILE A 11 0.46 -9.49 -11.91
C ILE A 11 -0.63 -9.86 -12.93
N SER A 12 -1.65 -10.60 -12.49
CA SER A 12 -2.77 -11.05 -13.31
C SER A 12 -3.85 -9.98 -13.51
N THR A 13 -3.94 -9.01 -12.59
CA THR A 13 -4.94 -7.93 -12.62
C THR A 13 -4.37 -6.77 -13.41
N GLN A 14 -4.73 -6.63 -14.70
CA GLN A 14 -4.33 -5.57 -15.65
C GLN A 14 -3.30 -4.57 -15.08
N PRO A 15 -2.03 -4.98 -14.94
CA PRO A 15 -1.06 -4.27 -14.11
C PRO A 15 -0.67 -2.91 -14.68
N GLU A 16 -1.07 -2.61 -15.91
CA GLU A 16 -0.81 -1.34 -16.59
C GLU A 16 -1.59 -0.17 -15.97
N ASP A 17 -2.67 -0.44 -15.23
CA ASP A 17 -3.42 0.58 -14.51
C ASP A 17 -2.89 0.76 -13.07
N HIS A 18 -2.11 1.82 -12.89
CA HIS A 18 -1.53 2.23 -11.61
C HIS A 18 -2.58 2.51 -10.53
N SER A 19 -3.74 3.04 -10.90
CA SER A 19 -4.84 3.34 -9.97
C SER A 19 -5.48 2.06 -9.46
N VAL A 20 -5.75 1.12 -10.37
CA VAL A 20 -6.32 -0.20 -10.01
C VAL A 20 -5.39 -0.97 -9.09
N LEU A 21 -4.08 -0.95 -9.34
CA LEU A 21 -3.10 -1.58 -8.43
C LEU A 21 -3.09 -0.93 -7.04
N LYS A 22 -3.16 0.41 -6.97
CA LYS A 22 -3.24 1.11 -5.67
C LYS A 22 -4.48 0.72 -4.87
N GLU A 23 -5.64 0.70 -5.53
CA GLU A 23 -6.90 0.30 -4.89
C GLU A 23 -6.85 -1.15 -4.42
N PHE A 24 -6.30 -2.03 -5.25
CA PHE A 24 -6.07 -3.43 -4.91
C PHE A 24 -5.24 -3.57 -3.63
N PHE A 25 -4.04 -2.98 -3.59
CA PHE A 25 -3.15 -3.12 -2.42
C PHE A 25 -3.69 -2.44 -1.16
N ASN A 26 -4.38 -1.29 -1.28
CA ASN A 26 -5.04 -0.67 -0.14
C ASN A 26 -6.15 -1.54 0.44
N ARG A 27 -6.94 -2.20 -0.42
CA ARG A 27 -8.01 -3.12 0.03
C ARG A 27 -7.42 -4.33 0.72
N GLU A 28 -6.38 -4.93 0.17
CA GLU A 28 -5.73 -6.10 0.76
C GLU A 28 -5.00 -5.75 2.07
N TYR A 29 -4.41 -4.55 2.17
CA TYR A 29 -3.86 -4.04 3.43
C TYR A 29 -4.94 -3.92 4.52
N LYS A 30 -6.08 -3.28 4.23
CA LYS A 30 -7.18 -3.14 5.21
C LYS A 30 -7.71 -4.49 5.70
N LYS A 31 -7.75 -5.50 4.83
CA LYS A 31 -8.09 -6.87 5.24
C LYS A 31 -7.01 -7.48 6.13
N ALA A 32 -5.74 -7.33 5.76
CA ALA A 32 -4.61 -7.83 6.55
C ALA A 32 -4.55 -7.21 7.95
N GLU A 33 -4.80 -5.90 8.03
CA GLU A 33 -4.86 -5.15 9.30
C GLU A 33 -6.00 -5.66 10.19
N ARG A 34 -7.20 -5.83 9.62
CA ARG A 34 -8.40 -6.27 10.37
C ARG A 34 -8.38 -7.75 10.75
N ASP A 35 -8.04 -8.62 9.80
CA ASP A 35 -8.25 -10.07 9.91
C ASP A 35 -6.99 -10.82 10.39
N HIS A 36 -5.83 -10.18 10.24
CA HIS A 36 -4.53 -10.81 10.51
C HIS A 36 -3.58 -9.93 11.34
N PHE A 37 -4.06 -8.78 11.84
CA PHE A 37 -3.31 -7.87 12.71
C PHE A 37 -1.95 -7.41 12.16
N TYR A 38 -1.81 -7.31 10.83
CA TYR A 38 -0.59 -6.75 10.24
C TYR A 38 -0.49 -5.24 10.46
N THR A 39 0.70 -4.77 10.81
CA THR A 39 1.03 -3.35 10.70
C THR A 39 1.27 -2.96 9.23
N LYS A 40 1.11 -1.68 8.90
CA LYS A 40 1.47 -1.13 7.58
C LYS A 40 2.87 -1.56 7.14
N GLU A 41 3.83 -1.44 8.05
CA GLU A 41 5.23 -1.77 7.80
C GLU A 41 5.44 -3.26 7.51
N SER A 42 4.97 -4.14 8.38
CA SER A 42 5.11 -5.59 8.21
C SER A 42 4.42 -6.09 6.94
N PHE A 43 3.27 -5.52 6.59
CA PHE A 43 2.54 -5.88 5.37
C PHE A 43 3.31 -5.52 4.09
N PHE A 44 3.73 -4.27 3.96
CA PHE A 44 4.40 -3.81 2.74
C PHE A 44 5.82 -4.36 2.60
N ASN A 45 6.57 -4.53 3.71
CA ASN A 45 7.87 -5.20 3.68
C ASN A 45 7.76 -6.65 3.19
N GLY A 46 6.75 -7.39 3.63
CA GLY A 46 6.49 -8.76 3.16
C GLY A 46 6.22 -8.83 1.65
N LEU A 47 5.50 -7.85 1.10
CA LEU A 47 5.28 -7.76 -0.35
C LEU A 47 6.57 -7.42 -1.12
N LEU A 48 7.37 -6.48 -0.62
CA LEU A 48 8.66 -6.09 -1.23
C LEU A 48 9.67 -7.24 -1.24
N GLU A 49 9.69 -8.07 -0.20
CA GLU A 49 10.54 -9.26 -0.15
C GLU A 49 10.17 -10.26 -1.26
N VAL A 50 8.88 -10.53 -1.45
CA VAL A 50 8.39 -11.41 -2.52
C VAL A 50 8.76 -10.87 -3.90
N LEU A 51 8.60 -9.57 -4.13
CA LEU A 51 8.97 -8.93 -5.39
C LEU A 51 10.47 -9.03 -5.66
N THR A 52 11.30 -8.80 -4.65
CA THR A 52 12.76 -8.93 -4.74
C THR A 52 13.16 -10.33 -5.20
N ARG A 53 12.60 -11.37 -4.57
CA ARG A 53 12.83 -12.77 -4.97
C ARG A 53 12.36 -13.04 -6.40
N LYS A 54 11.20 -12.49 -6.80
CA LYS A 54 10.67 -12.64 -8.16
C LYS A 54 11.58 -11.98 -9.21
N LYS A 55 12.12 -10.79 -8.92
CA LYS A 55 13.09 -10.10 -9.80
C LYS A 55 14.35 -10.93 -10.01
N ILE A 56 14.91 -11.49 -8.93
CA ILE A 56 16.09 -12.36 -9.00
C ILE A 56 15.81 -13.57 -9.89
N LEU A 57 14.64 -14.22 -9.72
CA LEU A 57 14.25 -15.38 -10.53
C LEU A 57 14.13 -15.02 -12.02
N ILE A 58 13.51 -13.88 -12.34
CA ILE A 58 13.36 -13.41 -13.72
C ILE A 58 14.73 -13.15 -14.35
N ARG A 59 15.63 -12.44 -13.63
CA ARG A 59 17.01 -12.22 -14.08
C ARG A 59 17.75 -13.52 -14.35
N LYS A 60 17.70 -14.47 -13.41
CA LYS A 60 18.35 -15.78 -13.57
C LYS A 60 17.83 -16.54 -14.80
N LYS A 61 16.52 -16.53 -15.04
CA LYS A 61 15.93 -17.17 -16.23
C LYS A 61 16.42 -16.53 -17.52
N PHE A 62 16.55 -15.21 -17.52
CA PHE A 62 17.04 -14.45 -18.65
C PHE A 62 18.52 -14.73 -18.92
N ASP A 63 19.37 -14.66 -17.90
CA ASP A 63 20.79 -14.95 -18.00
C ASP A 63 21.03 -16.38 -18.51
N ASN A 64 20.31 -17.36 -17.95
CA ASN A 64 20.37 -18.74 -18.42
C ASN A 64 19.96 -18.87 -19.90
N ARG A 65 18.92 -18.17 -20.35
CA ARG A 65 18.48 -18.21 -21.74
C ARG A 65 19.50 -17.56 -22.67
N LYS A 66 20.09 -16.45 -22.25
CA LYS A 66 21.16 -15.77 -22.97
C LYS A 66 22.37 -16.69 -23.15
N THR A 67 22.88 -17.27 -22.07
CA THR A 67 24.01 -18.22 -22.11
C THR A 67 23.69 -19.41 -23.01
N TYR A 68 22.49 -19.97 -22.89
CA TYR A 68 22.04 -21.06 -23.77
C TYR A 68 22.10 -20.68 -25.26
N LEU A 69 21.59 -19.50 -25.62
CA LEU A 69 21.59 -19.04 -27.01
C LEU A 69 23.00 -18.81 -27.54
N GLU A 70 23.88 -18.20 -26.74
CA GLU A 70 25.29 -17.99 -27.08
C GLU A 70 26.01 -19.34 -27.31
N GLU A 71 25.83 -20.30 -26.41
CA GLU A 71 26.39 -21.65 -26.57
C GLU A 71 25.82 -22.38 -27.79
N PHE A 72 24.51 -22.27 -28.01
CA PHE A 72 23.84 -22.89 -29.15
C PHE A 72 24.33 -22.33 -30.48
N ILE A 73 24.47 -21.01 -30.59
CA ILE A 73 25.02 -20.34 -31.77
C ILE A 73 26.45 -20.80 -32.04
N ASN A 74 27.29 -20.91 -31.00
CA ASN A 74 28.68 -21.36 -31.14
C ASN A 74 28.80 -22.84 -31.54
N LYS A 75 27.81 -23.67 -31.21
CA LYS A 75 27.78 -25.11 -31.50
C LYS A 75 26.86 -25.48 -32.67
N ILE A 76 26.34 -24.50 -33.42
CA ILE A 76 25.31 -24.77 -34.43
C ILE A 76 25.79 -25.68 -35.56
N ASP A 77 27.09 -25.64 -35.89
CA ASP A 77 27.67 -26.46 -36.94
C ASP A 77 27.73 -27.95 -36.55
N THR A 78 27.84 -28.24 -35.25
CA THR A 78 27.84 -29.61 -34.69
C THR A 78 26.45 -30.07 -34.24
N TYR A 79 25.42 -29.23 -34.37
CA TYR A 79 24.06 -29.57 -34.00
C TYR A 79 23.46 -30.63 -34.93
N ILE A 80 23.01 -31.75 -34.35
CA ILE A 80 22.36 -32.84 -35.07
C ILE A 80 20.91 -32.45 -35.35
N VAL A 81 20.61 -32.13 -36.60
CA VAL A 81 19.25 -31.83 -37.04
C VAL A 81 18.43 -33.13 -37.11
N PRO A 82 17.27 -33.21 -36.42
CA PRO A 82 16.40 -34.38 -36.50
C PRO A 82 15.86 -34.58 -37.92
N TYR A 83 15.63 -35.85 -38.28
CA TYR A 83 15.03 -36.21 -39.57
C TYR A 83 13.66 -35.53 -39.75
N PRO A 84 13.29 -35.16 -40.99
CA PRO A 84 11.97 -34.64 -41.27
C PRO A 84 10.89 -35.67 -40.88
N GLN A 85 9.76 -35.20 -40.37
CA GLN A 85 8.60 -36.07 -40.13
C GLN A 85 8.07 -36.51 -41.50
N ILE A 86 7.74 -37.81 -41.62
CA ILE A 86 7.52 -38.53 -42.89
C ILE A 86 6.28 -38.02 -43.67
N SER A 87 5.50 -37.09 -43.11
CA SER A 87 4.17 -36.74 -43.65
C SER A 87 4.16 -35.93 -44.94
N ASP A 88 5.26 -35.29 -45.36
CA ASP A 88 5.15 -34.20 -46.34
C ASP A 88 5.97 -34.36 -47.64
N ILE A 89 6.92 -35.30 -47.74
CA ILE A 89 7.78 -35.46 -48.95
C ILE A 89 8.23 -36.92 -49.13
N PRO A 90 8.22 -37.49 -50.36
CA PRO A 90 8.82 -38.79 -50.64
C PRO A 90 10.30 -38.81 -50.25
N PHE A 91 10.71 -39.83 -49.50
CA PHE A 91 12.08 -39.94 -48.94
C PHE A 91 13.18 -39.93 -50.02
N ASP A 92 12.82 -40.35 -51.23
CA ASP A 92 13.72 -40.56 -52.36
C ASP A 92 14.14 -39.25 -53.06
N GLU A 93 13.48 -38.12 -52.74
CA GLU A 93 13.71 -36.82 -53.38
C GLU A 93 14.44 -35.81 -52.47
N ILE A 94 14.66 -36.12 -51.20
CA ILE A 94 15.26 -35.17 -50.24
C ILE A 94 16.79 -35.31 -50.23
N ASN A 95 17.49 -34.29 -50.70
CA ASN A 95 18.90 -34.09 -50.39
C ASN A 95 19.05 -33.78 -48.89
N MET A 96 19.35 -34.81 -48.10
CA MET A 96 19.43 -34.71 -46.64
C MET A 96 20.46 -33.71 -46.14
N ASP A 97 21.56 -33.49 -46.87
CA ASP A 97 22.59 -32.52 -46.49
C ASP A 97 22.09 -31.08 -46.69
N GLU A 98 21.36 -30.84 -47.78
CA GLU A 98 20.73 -29.55 -48.05
C GLU A 98 19.64 -29.23 -47.03
N TYR A 99 18.78 -30.21 -46.70
CA TYR A 99 17.77 -30.08 -45.64
C TYR A 99 18.41 -29.74 -44.29
N ARG A 100 19.46 -30.47 -43.89
CA ARG A 100 20.19 -30.21 -42.62
C ARG A 100 20.82 -28.82 -42.62
N LYS A 101 21.36 -28.36 -43.75
CA LYS A 101 21.96 -27.03 -43.90
C LYS A 101 20.92 -25.93 -43.78
N ASP A 102 19.80 -26.02 -44.50
CA ASP A 102 18.70 -25.05 -44.42
C ASP A 102 18.12 -24.96 -43.00
N LYS A 103 17.86 -26.11 -42.36
CA LYS A 103 17.33 -26.14 -41.00
C LYS A 103 18.30 -25.51 -39.99
N ARG A 104 19.61 -25.80 -40.09
CA ARG A 104 20.64 -25.15 -39.26
C ARG A 104 20.66 -23.64 -39.47
N ASN A 105 20.62 -23.17 -40.72
CA ASN A 105 20.60 -21.74 -41.02
C ASN A 105 19.36 -21.04 -40.45
N LYS A 106 18.18 -21.67 -40.54
CA LYS A 106 16.94 -21.17 -39.95
C LYS A 106 17.04 -21.06 -38.43
N LEU A 107 17.54 -22.11 -37.76
CA LEU A 107 17.76 -22.12 -36.31
C LEU A 107 18.79 -21.06 -35.89
N LEU A 108 19.90 -20.93 -36.63
CA LEU A 108 20.93 -19.92 -36.38
C LEU A 108 20.36 -18.51 -36.45
N LYS A 109 19.57 -18.23 -37.50
CA LYS A 109 18.91 -16.94 -37.66
C LYS A 109 17.95 -16.66 -36.51
N GLN A 110 17.07 -17.61 -36.18
CA GLN A 110 16.14 -17.50 -35.06
C GLN A 110 16.84 -17.23 -33.73
N SER A 111 17.92 -17.96 -33.43
CA SER A 111 18.68 -17.77 -32.19
C SER A 111 19.42 -16.44 -32.14
N LYS A 112 19.95 -15.96 -33.28
CA LYS A 112 20.57 -14.63 -33.37
C LYS A 112 19.55 -13.51 -33.19
N ASP A 113 18.38 -13.65 -33.81
CA ASP A 113 17.28 -12.68 -33.67
C ASP A 113 16.78 -12.65 -32.21
N GLU A 114 16.57 -13.82 -31.58
CA GLU A 114 16.18 -13.89 -30.17
C GLU A 114 17.26 -13.32 -29.22
N LEU A 115 18.54 -13.66 -29.46
CA LEU A 115 19.65 -13.12 -28.66
C LEU A 115 19.76 -11.59 -28.83
N LYS A 116 19.49 -11.08 -30.03
CA LYS A 116 19.43 -9.65 -30.32
C LYS A 116 18.27 -8.99 -29.58
N ASP A 117 17.09 -9.61 -29.53
CA ASP A 117 15.93 -9.09 -28.78
C ASP A 117 16.20 -9.06 -27.27
N ILE A 118 16.89 -10.08 -26.77
CA ILE A 118 17.37 -10.16 -25.39
C ILE A 118 18.40 -9.05 -25.11
N THR A 119 19.39 -8.83 -25.99
CA THR A 119 20.50 -7.88 -25.74
C THR A 119 20.18 -6.42 -26.05
N ILE A 120 19.47 -6.12 -27.14
CA ILE A 120 19.26 -4.76 -27.66
C ILE A 120 18.04 -4.08 -27.03
N TYR A 121 17.01 -4.83 -26.59
CA TYR A 121 15.71 -4.21 -26.29
C TYR A 121 15.16 -4.36 -24.86
N ASN A 122 15.50 -5.39 -24.09
CA ASN A 122 14.51 -5.91 -23.13
C ASN A 122 14.95 -6.16 -21.69
N TYR A 123 15.65 -5.18 -21.11
CA TYR A 123 15.51 -4.95 -19.66
C TYR A 123 14.51 -3.83 -19.34
N LYS A 124 14.40 -2.81 -20.22
CA LYS A 124 13.55 -1.63 -19.99
C LYS A 124 12.19 -1.64 -20.71
N ASN A 125 12.08 -2.17 -21.93
CA ASN A 125 10.91 -1.88 -22.80
C ASN A 125 10.05 -3.09 -23.26
N ASN A 126 10.41 -4.33 -22.94
CA ASN A 126 9.59 -5.54 -23.10
C ASN A 126 10.31 -6.64 -22.26
N ILE A 127 9.71 -7.67 -21.67
CA ILE A 127 8.45 -8.37 -21.94
C ILE A 127 7.76 -8.57 -20.59
N ALA A 128 6.45 -8.33 -20.54
CA ALA A 128 5.49 -8.42 -19.42
C ALA A 128 6.00 -8.63 -17.98
N PRO A 129 6.62 -9.75 -17.55
CA PRO A 129 6.76 -10.02 -16.12
C PRO A 129 7.64 -9.02 -15.35
N PHE A 130 8.76 -8.56 -15.91
CA PHE A 130 9.68 -7.69 -15.16
C PHE A 130 9.12 -6.28 -14.98
N ALA A 131 8.65 -5.67 -16.08
CA ALA A 131 8.01 -4.35 -16.03
C ALA A 131 6.76 -4.35 -15.12
N LYS A 132 5.96 -5.42 -15.14
CA LYS A 132 4.83 -5.60 -14.21
C LYS A 132 5.29 -5.62 -12.75
N VAL A 133 6.37 -6.33 -12.47
CA VAL A 133 6.96 -6.41 -11.12
C VAL A 133 7.53 -5.07 -10.68
N GLU A 134 8.17 -4.30 -11.56
CA GLU A 134 8.64 -2.94 -11.25
C GLU A 134 7.49 -1.96 -11.02
N LEU A 135 6.43 -2.03 -11.81
CA LEU A 135 5.26 -1.18 -11.64
C LEU A 135 4.56 -1.47 -10.30
N ILE A 136 4.41 -2.75 -9.95
CA ILE A 136 3.87 -3.16 -8.64
C ILE A 136 4.77 -2.65 -7.50
N GLU A 137 6.09 -2.82 -7.61
CA GLU A 137 7.03 -2.32 -6.60
C GLU A 137 6.94 -0.80 -6.44
N LYS A 138 6.84 -0.06 -7.54
CA LYS A 138 6.63 1.40 -7.52
C LYS A 138 5.34 1.74 -6.77
N VAL A 139 4.23 1.09 -7.08
CA VAL A 139 2.95 1.30 -6.40
C VAL A 139 3.07 1.01 -4.89
N ILE A 140 3.72 -0.08 -4.52
CA ILE A 140 3.90 -0.46 -3.12
C ILE A 140 4.77 0.58 -2.40
N ASN A 141 5.88 0.99 -2.99
CA ASN A 141 6.74 2.03 -2.42
C ASN A 141 5.99 3.35 -2.27
N GLU A 142 5.15 3.73 -3.25
CA GLU A 142 4.29 4.89 -3.12
C GLU A 142 3.32 4.75 -1.95
N LEU A 143 2.68 3.59 -1.76
CA LEU A 143 1.76 3.36 -0.64
C LEU A 143 2.47 3.30 0.72
N PHE A 144 3.65 2.69 0.75
CA PHE A 144 4.50 2.58 1.93
C PHE A 144 4.98 3.97 2.38
N ASN A 145 5.59 4.72 1.45
CA ASN A 145 6.15 6.05 1.66
C ASN A 145 5.10 7.16 1.65
N LYS A 146 3.84 6.87 1.30
CA LYS A 146 2.73 7.78 1.56
C LYS A 146 2.66 7.92 3.08
N HIS A 147 3.30 8.97 3.60
CA HIS A 147 2.85 9.60 4.82
C HIS A 147 1.34 9.72 4.63
N GLU A 148 0.56 9.04 5.47
CA GLU A 148 -0.84 9.40 5.55
C GLU A 148 -0.82 10.92 5.71
N PRO A 149 -1.40 11.71 4.79
CA PRO A 149 -1.63 13.10 5.12
C PRO A 149 -2.37 12.99 6.44
N GLU A 150 -1.77 13.51 7.52
CA GLU A 150 -2.29 13.40 8.88
C GLU A 150 -3.79 13.49 8.73
N LYS A 151 -4.50 12.36 8.93
CA LYS A 151 -5.95 12.36 8.76
C LYS A 151 -6.37 13.52 9.63
N GLN A 152 -6.81 14.63 9.03
CA GLN A 152 -7.16 15.82 9.80
C GLN A 152 -8.20 15.32 10.78
N ILE A 153 -7.81 15.12 12.04
CA ILE A 153 -8.63 14.36 12.97
C ILE A 153 -9.89 15.20 13.11
N LYS A 154 -10.99 14.70 12.57
CA LYS A 154 -12.26 15.42 12.61
C LYS A 154 -12.81 15.26 14.01
N TYR A 155 -12.44 16.20 14.87
CA TYR A 155 -12.98 16.27 16.22
C TYR A 155 -14.46 16.63 16.18
N THR A 156 -15.26 15.87 16.92
CA THR A 156 -16.70 16.11 17.05
C THR A 156 -16.98 17.18 18.11
N ALA A 157 -18.24 17.64 18.17
CA ALA A 157 -18.67 18.61 19.20
C ALA A 157 -18.37 18.13 20.63
N LYS A 158 -18.49 16.82 20.87
CA LYS A 158 -18.18 16.20 22.17
C LYS A 158 -16.70 16.33 22.54
N HIS A 159 -15.78 16.16 21.58
CA HIS A 159 -14.35 16.36 21.83
C HIS A 159 -14.04 17.81 22.21
N HIS A 160 -14.60 18.77 21.46
CA HIS A 160 -14.41 20.20 21.75
C HIS A 160 -15.02 20.60 23.11
N ALA A 161 -16.19 20.08 23.45
CA ALA A 161 -16.86 20.37 24.71
C ALA A 161 -16.12 19.76 25.91
N LEU A 162 -15.61 18.53 25.77
CA LEU A 162 -14.79 17.89 26.79
C LEU A 162 -13.47 18.65 27.02
N ALA A 163 -12.79 19.05 25.93
CA ALA A 163 -11.57 19.86 26.03
C ALA A 163 -11.83 21.19 26.73
N TYR A 164 -12.96 21.86 26.43
CA TYR A 164 -13.35 23.09 27.12
C TYR A 164 -13.60 22.88 28.62
N LEU A 165 -14.30 21.82 29.02
CA LEU A 165 -14.54 21.51 30.43
C LEU A 165 -13.24 21.30 31.20
N PHE A 166 -12.33 20.52 30.64
CA PHE A 166 -11.02 20.31 31.25
C PHE A 166 -10.16 21.57 31.26
N ASP A 167 -10.20 22.40 30.21
CA ASP A 167 -9.53 23.70 30.20
C ASP A 167 -10.08 24.61 31.30
N CYS A 168 -11.39 24.63 31.54
CA CYS A 168 -12.00 25.37 32.63
C CYS A 168 -11.46 24.90 33.99
N ASP A 169 -11.50 23.59 34.25
CA ASP A 169 -11.05 23.02 35.51
C ASP A 169 -9.55 23.27 35.76
N THR A 170 -8.74 23.10 34.70
CA THR A 170 -7.29 23.24 34.77
C THR A 170 -6.89 24.70 35.01
N ASN A 171 -7.59 25.65 34.38
CA ASN A 171 -7.31 27.08 34.53
C ASN A 171 -8.08 27.74 35.68
N GLY A 172 -8.83 26.98 36.47
CA GLY A 172 -9.66 27.52 37.57
C GLY A 172 -10.77 28.46 37.10
N ARG A 173 -11.22 28.36 35.84
CA ARG A 173 -12.30 29.18 35.28
C ARG A 173 -13.66 28.54 35.56
N PRO A 174 -14.70 29.34 35.84
CA PRO A 174 -16.04 28.80 35.98
C PRO A 174 -16.52 28.21 34.65
N ARG A 175 -17.16 27.04 34.72
CA ARG A 175 -17.89 26.45 33.61
C ARG A 175 -19.15 27.29 33.40
N LEU A 176 -19.39 27.80 32.19
CA LEU A 176 -20.52 28.70 31.88
C LEU A 176 -21.86 27.95 31.73
N VAL A 177 -22.18 27.09 32.69
CA VAL A 177 -23.38 26.23 32.70
C VAL A 177 -24.63 27.09 32.62
N GLY A 178 -25.61 26.68 31.79
CA GLY A 178 -26.86 27.40 31.59
C GLY A 178 -26.77 28.64 30.68
N LEU A 179 -25.57 29.14 30.38
CA LEU A 179 -25.37 30.30 29.51
C LEU A 179 -25.30 29.90 28.03
N LYS A 180 -26.44 29.49 27.48
CA LYS A 180 -26.56 28.95 26.12
C LYS A 180 -25.83 29.81 25.07
N LYS A 181 -26.17 31.09 24.95
CA LYS A 181 -25.59 31.98 23.93
C LYS A 181 -24.06 32.10 23.99
N GLU A 182 -23.49 32.07 25.20
CA GLU A 182 -22.04 32.16 25.38
C GLU A 182 -21.36 30.83 25.04
N LEU A 183 -21.94 29.71 25.44
CA LEU A 183 -21.44 28.38 25.07
C LEU A 183 -21.48 28.14 23.55
N GLU A 184 -22.52 28.63 22.86
CA GLU A 184 -22.61 28.56 21.40
C GLU A 184 -21.45 29.31 20.73
N LYS A 185 -21.19 30.56 21.14
CA LYS A 185 -20.06 31.37 20.64
C LYS A 185 -18.71 30.70 20.91
N ILE A 186 -18.51 30.14 22.11
CA ILE A 186 -17.29 29.42 22.46
C ILE A 186 -17.09 28.21 21.56
N GLY A 187 -18.15 27.41 21.35
CA GLY A 187 -18.11 26.22 20.49
C GLY A 187 -17.73 26.53 19.05
N GLU A 188 -18.31 27.59 18.48
CA GLU A 188 -18.00 28.05 17.14
C GLU A 188 -16.54 28.53 17.05
N LYS A 189 -16.10 29.34 18.01
CA LYS A 189 -14.71 29.83 18.06
C LYS A 189 -13.72 28.68 18.18
N ARG A 190 -13.92 27.74 19.11
CA ARG A 190 -13.02 26.60 19.37
C ARG A 190 -12.93 25.64 18.19
N SER A 191 -14.02 25.50 17.43
CA SER A 191 -14.05 24.64 16.24
C SER A 191 -13.64 25.36 14.96
N LYS A 192 -13.26 26.65 15.01
CA LYS A 192 -13.02 27.51 13.84
C LYS A 192 -14.22 27.50 12.88
N HIS A 193 -15.43 27.65 13.44
CA HIS A 193 -16.72 27.60 12.74
C HIS A 193 -17.02 26.28 12.01
N LYS A 194 -16.33 25.18 12.32
CA LYS A 194 -16.63 23.86 11.76
C LYS A 194 -17.82 23.16 12.43
N ILE A 195 -18.17 23.57 13.65
CA ILE A 195 -19.26 22.99 14.45
C ILE A 195 -20.25 24.09 14.78
N ASN A 196 -21.53 23.82 14.56
CA ASN A 196 -22.63 24.71 14.94
C ASN A 196 -22.65 24.90 16.48
N GLY A 197 -22.78 26.15 16.95
CA GLY A 197 -22.78 26.47 18.37
C GLY A 197 -23.82 25.68 19.17
N ASN A 198 -25.05 25.50 18.66
CA ASN A 198 -26.10 24.75 19.35
C ASN A 198 -25.73 23.26 19.50
N THR A 199 -25.00 22.69 18.55
CA THR A 199 -24.47 21.32 18.65
C THR A 199 -23.42 21.22 19.74
N PHE A 200 -22.54 22.22 19.86
CA PHE A 200 -21.59 22.30 20.97
C PHE A 200 -22.29 22.44 22.32
N TYR A 201 -23.28 23.32 22.43
CA TYR A 201 -24.07 23.51 23.65
C TYR A 201 -24.74 22.22 24.13
N LYS A 202 -25.36 21.47 23.21
CA LYS A 202 -25.96 20.15 23.53
C LYS A 202 -24.91 19.15 24.03
N ALA A 203 -23.77 19.06 23.34
CA ALA A 203 -22.67 18.18 23.75
C ALA A 203 -22.08 18.57 25.11
N PHE A 204 -21.96 19.87 25.39
CA PHE A 204 -21.51 20.39 26.68
C PHE A 204 -22.45 19.95 27.80
N ASN A 205 -23.76 20.11 27.65
CA ASN A 205 -24.71 19.71 28.69
C ASN A 205 -24.71 18.19 28.93
N GLU A 206 -24.58 17.39 27.85
CA GLU A 206 -24.47 15.93 27.96
C GLU A 206 -23.25 15.52 28.80
N ILE A 207 -22.07 16.11 28.52
CA ILE A 207 -20.84 15.81 29.24
C ILE A 207 -20.85 16.38 30.66
N HIS A 208 -21.37 17.60 30.83
CA HIS A 208 -21.44 18.28 32.12
C HIS A 208 -22.25 17.47 33.15
N ASN A 209 -23.30 16.79 32.70
CA ASN A 209 -24.15 15.93 33.54
C ASN A 209 -23.54 14.53 33.78
N THR A 210 -22.35 14.26 33.25
CA THR A 210 -21.64 12.99 33.43
C THR A 210 -20.45 13.18 34.36
N ASP A 211 -20.13 12.18 35.18
CA ASP A 211 -18.89 12.21 35.97
C ASP A 211 -17.68 11.96 35.06
N ILE A 212 -17.03 13.06 34.68
CA ILE A 212 -15.81 13.08 33.87
C ILE A 212 -14.54 12.78 34.67
N ASN A 213 -14.63 12.48 35.98
CA ASN A 213 -13.50 11.96 36.75
C ASN A 213 -13.36 10.42 36.64
N ILE A 214 -14.25 9.77 35.88
CA ILE A 214 -14.20 8.34 35.61
C ILE A 214 -13.87 8.12 34.14
N GLU A 215 -12.69 7.58 33.84
CA GLU A 215 -12.20 7.41 32.47
C GLU A 215 -13.18 6.63 31.57
N GLN A 216 -13.81 5.57 32.10
CA GLN A 216 -14.79 4.78 31.34
C GLN A 216 -15.97 5.60 30.84
N ASN A 217 -16.41 6.62 31.60
CA ASN A 217 -17.48 7.51 31.16
C ASN A 217 -17.01 8.38 29.99
N ILE A 218 -15.76 8.87 30.05
CA ILE A 218 -15.16 9.65 28.97
C ILE A 218 -15.06 8.80 27.70
N ILE A 219 -14.56 7.57 27.82
CA ILE A 219 -14.42 6.63 26.70
C ILE A 219 -15.79 6.35 26.05
N LYS A 220 -16.87 6.20 26.83
CA LYS A 220 -18.23 6.01 26.30
C LYS A 220 -18.72 7.21 25.48
N ILE A 221 -18.32 8.43 25.85
CA ILE A 221 -18.82 9.66 25.20
C ILE A 221 -18.01 10.02 23.95
N VAL A 222 -16.68 9.96 24.02
CA VAL A 222 -15.77 10.46 22.96
C VAL A 222 -14.86 9.38 22.35
N GLY A 223 -14.84 8.16 22.90
CA GLY A 223 -14.04 7.04 22.42
C GLY A 223 -12.69 6.88 23.12
N ALA A 224 -11.98 5.79 22.82
CA ALA A 224 -10.74 5.40 23.50
C ALA A 224 -9.59 6.43 23.34
N ASN A 225 -9.55 7.17 22.23
CA ASN A 225 -8.49 8.14 21.93
C ASN A 225 -8.77 9.54 22.50
N TRP A 226 -9.62 9.64 23.53
CA TRP A 226 -10.09 10.90 24.09
C TRP A 226 -8.96 11.79 24.59
N ARG A 227 -7.95 11.22 25.26
CA ARG A 227 -6.86 11.96 25.89
C ARG A 227 -6.05 12.75 24.86
N GLN A 228 -5.63 12.10 23.79
CA GLN A 228 -4.89 12.78 22.72
C GLN A 228 -5.77 13.84 22.04
N ALA A 229 -7.05 13.55 21.85
CA ALA A 229 -7.97 14.48 21.22
C ALA A 229 -8.15 15.77 22.05
N ILE A 230 -8.32 15.68 23.37
CA ILE A 230 -8.46 16.88 24.21
C ILE A 230 -7.15 17.66 24.34
N LEU A 231 -6.00 16.99 24.40
CA LEU A 231 -4.69 17.65 24.45
C LEU A 231 -4.46 18.46 23.17
N ASN A 232 -4.80 17.90 22.02
CA ASN A 232 -4.70 18.61 20.74
C ASN A 232 -5.68 19.79 20.61
N LEU A 233 -6.77 19.79 21.38
CA LEU A 233 -7.82 20.82 21.36
C LEU A 233 -7.72 21.84 22.50
N SER A 234 -6.83 21.62 23.47
CA SER A 234 -6.69 22.42 24.68
C SER A 234 -6.03 23.77 24.38
N GLU A 235 -6.42 24.79 25.12
CA GLU A 235 -5.74 26.09 25.12
C GLU A 235 -4.33 25.99 25.73
N ASN A 236 -4.11 25.05 26.66
CA ASN A 236 -2.81 24.81 27.29
C ASN A 236 -2.57 23.30 27.49
N PRO A 237 -2.10 22.60 26.44
CA PRO A 237 -1.96 21.15 26.46
C PRO A 237 -1.01 20.63 27.56
N THR A 238 0.05 21.38 27.86
CA THR A 238 1.04 21.00 28.88
C THR A 238 0.40 20.98 30.27
N LEU A 239 -0.27 22.07 30.63
CA LEU A 239 -0.93 22.20 31.93
C LEU A 239 -2.08 21.19 32.08
N LEU A 240 -2.85 20.97 31.00
CA LEU A 240 -3.91 19.97 30.98
C LEU A 240 -3.34 18.56 31.18
N ASN A 241 -2.25 18.20 30.51
CA ASN A 241 -1.66 16.87 30.66
C ASN A 241 -1.20 16.59 32.09
N GLU A 242 -0.63 17.59 32.78
CA GLU A 242 -0.28 17.49 34.20
C GLU A 242 -1.51 17.31 35.09
N TYR A 243 -2.58 18.06 34.82
CA TYR A 243 -3.85 17.94 35.54
C TYR A 243 -4.43 16.53 35.42
N LEU A 244 -4.50 15.98 34.20
CA LEU A 244 -5.02 14.64 33.95
C LEU A 244 -4.19 13.57 34.69
N LYS A 245 -2.85 13.66 34.62
CA LYS A 245 -1.96 12.77 35.37
C LYS A 245 -2.23 12.80 36.88
N LYS A 246 -2.40 13.99 37.46
CA LYS A 246 -2.72 14.15 38.90
C LYS A 246 -4.06 13.52 39.27
N LYS A 247 -5.03 13.58 38.35
CA LYS A 247 -6.35 12.96 38.49
C LYS A 247 -6.38 11.46 38.22
N GLN A 248 -5.25 10.86 37.84
CA GLN A 248 -5.15 9.45 37.41
C GLN A 248 -6.09 9.14 36.24
N LEU A 249 -6.30 10.14 35.38
CA LEU A 249 -6.97 10.08 34.09
C LEU A 249 -5.94 10.17 32.98
#